data_AF-A0A0F0GDZ0-F1
#
_entry.id   AF-A0A0F0GDZ0-F1
#
_cell.length_a   1.000
_cell.length_b   1.000
_cell.length_c   1.000
_cell.angle_alpha   90.00
_cell.angle_beta   90.00
_cell.angle_gamma   90.00
#
_symmetry.space_group_name_H-M   'P 1'
#
loop_
_entity.id
_entity.type
_entity.pdbx_description
1 polymer ?
#
loop_
_entity_poly.entity_id
_entity_poly.type
_entity_poly.pdbx_seq_one_letter_code
_entity_poly.pdbx_strand_id
1 'polypeptide(L)'
;RLTTGPTMRRTPLHGVFSSHLAVSAPDSTLFALVRKPKIPFVPTDNPHTPMIMVGCVTGLYPIRGFVHERDPQHAHAREPGFAVGGRGAGLAAEDLGEGAAH
;
A
#
# COMPACT_ATOMS: atom_id res chain seq x y z
N ARG A 1 30.80 -29.88 11.28
CA ARG A 1 29.49 -30.33 11.78
C ARG A 1 29.17 -29.51 13.04
N LEU A 2 28.55 -28.34 12.87
CA LEU A 2 28.22 -27.43 13.98
C LEU A 2 26.97 -27.94 14.71
N THR A 3 27.10 -28.12 16.02
CA THR A 3 26.06 -28.59 16.95
C THR A 3 25.01 -27.48 17.15
N THR A 4 23.79 -27.72 16.67
CA THR A 4 22.64 -26.83 16.90
C THR A 4 22.12 -27.05 18.31
N GLY A 5 22.19 -26.02 19.16
CA GLY A 5 21.56 -25.97 20.48
C GLY A 5 20.02 -25.98 20.39
N PRO A 6 19.31 -26.11 21.52
CA PRO A 6 17.88 -26.40 21.53
C PRO A 6 17.11 -25.34 20.74
N THR A 7 16.41 -25.81 19.71
CA THR A 7 15.72 -24.99 18.73
C THR A 7 14.60 -24.18 19.37
N MET A 8 14.68 -22.86 19.14
CA MET A 8 13.59 -21.89 19.22
C MET A 8 12.30 -22.47 18.61
N ARG A 9 11.16 -22.27 19.28
CA ARG A 9 9.83 -22.87 19.01
C ARG A 9 9.53 -23.12 17.53
N ARG A 10 9.04 -24.33 17.21
CA ARG A 10 8.60 -24.79 15.88
C ARG A 10 7.26 -24.20 15.39
N THR A 11 6.77 -23.10 15.99
CA THR A 11 5.45 -22.54 15.66
C THR A 11 5.63 -21.25 14.86
N PRO A 12 4.96 -21.08 13.72
CA PRO A 12 5.01 -19.83 12.97
C PRO A 12 4.46 -18.69 13.81
N LEU A 13 5.15 -17.55 13.77
CA LEU A 13 4.71 -16.32 14.41
C LEU A 13 3.80 -15.56 13.45
N HIS A 14 2.61 -15.21 13.91
CA HIS A 14 1.61 -14.48 13.15
C HIS A 14 1.40 -13.10 13.77
N GLY A 15 1.31 -12.06 12.93
CA GLY A 15 0.98 -10.71 13.37
C GLY A 15 -0.51 -10.62 13.72
N VAL A 16 -0.85 -10.12 14.90
CA VAL A 16 -2.24 -10.12 15.40
C VAL A 16 -3.19 -9.38 14.44
N PHE A 17 -2.86 -8.15 14.08
CA PHE A 17 -3.73 -7.33 13.23
C PHE A 17 -3.72 -7.77 11.76
N SER A 18 -2.55 -8.09 11.20
CA SER A 18 -2.43 -8.52 9.80
C SER A 18 -3.11 -9.87 9.56
N SER A 19 -2.98 -10.82 10.49
CA SER A 19 -3.69 -12.09 10.39
C SER A 19 -5.20 -11.95 10.64
N HIS A 20 -5.62 -11.04 11.53
CA HIS A 20 -7.03 -10.74 11.71
C HIS A 20 -7.67 -10.19 10.43
N LEU A 21 -7.03 -9.20 9.78
CA LEU A 21 -7.52 -8.64 8.52
C LEU A 21 -7.56 -9.67 7.39
N ALA A 22 -6.59 -10.58 7.33
CA ALA A 22 -6.51 -11.59 6.26
C ALA A 22 -7.67 -12.60 6.27
N VAL A 23 -8.30 -12.84 7.42
CA VAL A 23 -9.40 -13.82 7.57
C VAL A 23 -10.76 -13.16 7.81
N SER A 24 -10.80 -11.82 7.85
CA SER A 24 -12.04 -11.07 8.11
C SER A 24 -12.98 -11.18 6.91
N ALA A 25 -14.27 -11.43 7.17
CA ALA A 25 -15.28 -11.50 6.13
C ALA A 25 -15.53 -10.10 5.51
N PRO A 26 -15.96 -10.04 4.23
CA PRO A 26 -16.57 -8.84 3.67
C PRO A 26 -17.67 -8.32 4.61
N ASP A 27 -17.79 -7.00 4.71
CA ASP A 27 -18.77 -6.30 5.58
C ASP A 27 -18.58 -6.47 7.09
N SER A 28 -17.47 -7.04 7.54
CA SER A 28 -17.10 -7.03 8.96
C SER A 28 -16.76 -5.62 9.46
N THR A 29 -17.06 -5.35 10.72
CA THR A 29 -16.83 -4.03 11.34
C THR A 29 -15.43 -3.93 11.92
N LEU A 30 -14.68 -2.90 11.52
CA LEU A 30 -13.37 -2.56 12.07
C LEU A 30 -13.42 -1.19 12.75
N PHE A 31 -12.92 -1.13 13.99
CA PHE A 31 -12.78 0.14 14.71
C PHE A 31 -11.42 0.77 14.35
N ALA A 32 -11.45 1.82 13.55
CA ALA A 32 -10.26 2.56 13.13
C ALA A 32 -10.43 4.07 13.35
N LEU A 33 -9.30 4.76 13.56
CA LEU A 33 -9.25 6.21 13.72
C LEU A 33 -8.34 6.81 12.64
N VAL A 34 -8.82 7.87 11.99
CA VAL A 34 -8.02 8.60 11.01
C VAL A 34 -7.07 9.55 11.74
N ARG A 35 -5.77 9.41 11.46
CA ARG A 35 -4.73 10.25 12.06
C ARG A 35 -4.02 11.06 10.98
N LYS A 36 -3.95 12.38 11.18
CA LYS A 36 -3.11 13.24 10.35
C LYS A 36 -1.62 12.99 10.66
N PRO A 37 -0.77 12.76 9.65
CA PRO A 37 0.67 12.61 9.86
C PRO A 37 1.28 13.92 10.35
N LYS A 38 2.39 13.82 11.10
CA LYS A 38 3.11 15.00 11.63
C LYS A 38 3.79 15.80 10.52
N ILE A 39 4.32 15.11 9.51
CA ILE A 39 4.90 15.72 8.32
C ILE A 39 3.80 15.71 7.25
N PRO A 40 3.54 16.83 6.56
CA PRO A 40 2.58 16.86 5.47
C PRO A 40 2.98 15.88 4.36
N PHE A 41 2.22 14.81 4.22
CA PHE A 41 2.32 13.86 3.10
C PHE A 41 1.11 14.11 2.20
N VAL A 42 1.19 15.17 1.41
CA VAL A 42 0.11 15.65 0.54
C VAL A 42 0.66 15.91 -0.86
N PRO A 43 -0.18 15.81 -1.91
CA PRO A 43 0.20 16.24 -3.25
C PRO A 43 0.57 17.73 -3.29
N THR A 44 1.36 18.13 -4.28
CA THR A 44 1.62 19.55 -4.56
C THR A 44 0.35 20.27 -4.96
N ASP A 45 0.18 21.53 -4.52
CA ASP A 45 -1.02 22.34 -4.79
C ASP A 45 -1.28 22.56 -6.30
N ASN A 46 -0.21 22.62 -7.11
CA ASN A 46 -0.31 22.73 -8.55
C ASN A 46 -0.27 21.33 -9.21
N PRO A 47 -1.31 20.92 -9.95
CA PRO A 47 -1.36 19.64 -10.66
C PRO A 47 -0.37 19.51 -11.83
N HIS A 48 0.12 20.64 -12.36
CA HIS A 48 1.13 20.66 -13.41
C HIS A 48 2.55 20.51 -12.88
N THR A 49 2.75 20.63 -11.56
CA THR A 49 4.05 20.35 -10.96
C THR A 49 4.29 18.84 -10.99
N PRO A 50 5.34 18.37 -11.69
CA PRO A 50 5.62 16.93 -11.75
C PRO A 50 5.97 16.42 -10.35
N MET A 51 5.41 15.27 -9.99
CA MET A 51 5.73 14.58 -8.75
C MET A 51 6.51 13.29 -9.04
N ILE A 52 7.57 13.08 -8.26
CA ILE A 52 8.32 11.82 -8.23
C ILE A 52 7.87 11.05 -7.00
N MET A 53 7.31 9.86 -7.23
CA MET A 53 6.82 9.00 -6.17
C MET A 53 7.61 7.70 -6.16
N VAL A 54 8.25 7.41 -5.02
CA VAL A 54 9.08 6.21 -4.81
C VAL A 54 8.43 5.38 -3.71
N GLY A 55 7.97 4.18 -4.05
CA GLY A 55 7.41 3.24 -3.10
C GLY A 55 7.75 1.81 -3.50
N CYS A 56 7.96 0.95 -2.51
CA CYS A 56 8.09 -0.49 -2.70
C CYS A 56 7.00 -1.21 -1.89
N VAL A 57 6.36 -2.21 -2.49
CA VAL A 57 5.34 -3.05 -1.84
C VAL A 57 4.27 -2.16 -1.16
N THR A 58 4.12 -2.23 0.17
CA THR A 58 3.15 -1.46 0.95
C THR A 58 3.39 0.06 0.91
N GLY A 59 4.60 0.49 0.56
CA GLY A 59 4.93 1.90 0.33
C GLY A 59 4.19 2.52 -0.85
N LEU A 60 3.55 1.72 -1.72
CA LEU A 60 2.68 2.21 -2.79
C LEU A 60 1.27 2.59 -2.29
N TYR A 61 0.85 2.12 -1.11
CA TYR A 61 -0.50 2.37 -0.60
C TYR A 61 -0.88 3.86 -0.55
N PRO A 62 -0.06 4.78 -0.01
CA PRO A 62 -0.44 6.19 0.02
C PRO A 62 -0.30 6.87 -1.35
N ILE A 63 0.61 6.38 -2.21
CA ILE A 63 0.81 6.84 -3.60
C ILE A 63 -0.45 6.59 -4.43
N ARG A 64 -1.16 5.48 -4.19
CA ARG A 64 -2.41 5.15 -4.87
C ARG A 64 -3.46 6.28 -4.72
N GLY A 65 -3.51 6.93 -3.56
CA GLY A 65 -4.44 8.03 -3.30
C GLY A 65 -4.11 9.25 -4.15
N PHE A 66 -2.81 9.55 -4.31
CA PHE A 66 -2.35 10.69 -5.11
C PHE A 66 -2.57 10.49 -6.62
N VAL A 67 -2.55 9.24 -7.09
CA VAL A 67 -2.91 8.91 -8.47
C VAL A 67 -4.41 9.08 -8.66
N HIS A 68 -5.22 8.56 -7.74
CA HIS A 68 -6.68 8.66 -7.83
C HIS A 68 -7.19 10.11 -7.80
N GLU A 69 -6.57 10.99 -7.00
CA GLU A 69 -6.92 12.43 -6.96
C GLU A 69 -6.54 13.18 -8.25
N ARG A 70 -5.63 12.62 -9.05
CA ARG A 70 -5.14 13.21 -10.30
C ARG A 70 -5.74 12.59 -11.56
N ASP A 71 -6.40 11.45 -11.45
CA ASP A 71 -7.01 10.79 -12.59
C ASP A 71 -8.02 11.74 -13.25
N PRO A 72 -7.93 12.04 -14.55
CA PRO A 72 -8.83 12.95 -15.25
C PRO A 72 -10.32 12.57 -15.14
N GLN A 73 -10.66 11.31 -14.82
CA GLN A 73 -12.04 10.90 -14.54
C GLN A 73 -12.55 11.34 -13.16
N HIS A 74 -11.64 11.55 -12.21
CA HIS A 74 -11.91 11.94 -10.82
C HIS A 74 -11.50 13.41 -10.56
N ALA A 75 -10.64 13.97 -11.40
CA ALA A 75 -10.23 15.36 -11.40
C ALA A 75 -11.21 16.17 -12.23
N HIS A 76 -11.91 17.11 -11.60
CA HIS A 76 -12.62 18.15 -12.33
C HIS A 76 -11.62 18.93 -13.23
N ALA A 77 -11.55 18.55 -14.51
CA ALA A 77 -10.92 19.26 -15.63
C ALA A 77 -9.49 19.83 -15.35
N ARG A 78 -8.52 18.99 -14.96
CA ARG A 78 -7.11 19.40 -14.88
C ARG A 78 -6.19 18.29 -15.41
N GLU A 79 -5.38 18.61 -16.42
CA GLU A 79 -4.41 17.70 -17.05
C GLU A 79 -3.20 17.45 -16.12
N PRO A 80 -2.99 16.21 -15.62
CA PRO A 80 -1.95 15.90 -14.64
C PRO A 80 -0.59 15.55 -15.27
N GLY A 81 0.52 15.98 -14.63
CA GLY A 81 1.86 15.47 -14.90
C GLY A 81 2.28 14.40 -13.88
N PHE A 82 2.76 13.22 -14.30
CA PHE A 82 3.06 12.12 -13.37
C PHE A 82 4.23 11.21 -13.79
N ALA A 83 5.02 10.78 -12.81
CA ALA A 83 5.99 9.69 -12.92
C ALA A 83 6.07 8.88 -11.61
N VAL A 84 5.74 7.58 -11.67
CA VAL A 84 5.96 6.61 -10.58
C VAL A 84 7.05 5.63 -10.97
N GLY A 85 7.99 5.41 -10.06
CA GLY A 85 9.07 4.44 -10.23
C GLY A 85 9.30 3.64 -8.95
N GLY A 86 9.19 2.32 -9.06
CA GLY A 86 9.58 1.37 -8.02
C GLY A 86 9.90 0.01 -8.64
N ARG A 87 11.09 -0.55 -8.37
CA ARG A 87 11.38 -1.95 -8.68
C ARG A 87 10.97 -2.81 -7.49
N GLY A 88 10.07 -3.76 -7.73
CA GLY A 88 9.63 -4.73 -6.72
C GLY A 88 10.81 -5.55 -6.21
N ALA A 89 10.94 -5.66 -4.90
CA ALA A 89 11.80 -6.67 -4.28
C ALA A 89 11.03 -8.00 -4.30
N GLY A 90 11.37 -8.84 -5.30
CA GLY A 90 11.06 -10.27 -5.41
C GLY A 90 9.75 -10.76 -4.79
N LEU A 91 8.66 -10.72 -5.56
CA LEU A 91 7.57 -11.71 -5.54
C LEU A 91 6.76 -11.53 -6.82
N ALA A 92 6.38 -12.66 -7.40
CA ALA A 92 5.78 -12.82 -8.72
C ALA A 92 4.45 -12.06 -8.87
N ALA A 93 4.01 -11.94 -10.12
CA ALA A 93 2.77 -11.32 -10.60
C ALA A 93 1.44 -11.80 -9.94
N GLU A 94 1.51 -12.66 -8.92
CA GLU A 94 0.40 -13.31 -8.23
C GLU A 94 -0.29 -12.39 -7.21
N ASP A 95 0.37 -11.31 -6.75
CA ASP A 95 -0.15 -10.42 -5.68
C ASP A 95 -0.98 -9.23 -6.22
N LEU A 96 -1.11 -9.12 -7.54
CA LEU A 96 -2.04 -8.23 -8.24
C LEU A 96 -3.28 -9.04 -8.66
N GLY A 97 -3.92 -9.67 -7.67
CA GLY A 97 -5.17 -10.41 -7.84
C GLY A 97 -6.30 -9.51 -8.32
N GLU A 98 -6.58 -9.62 -9.61
CA GLU A 98 -7.86 -9.47 -10.31
C GLU A 98 -9.08 -9.58 -9.37
N GLY A 99 -9.81 -8.47 -9.19
CA GLY A 99 -10.94 -8.43 -8.25
C GLY A 99 -11.72 -7.12 -8.28
N ALA A 100 -12.01 -6.59 -9.47
CA ALA A 100 -12.93 -5.48 -9.67
C ALA A 100 -13.68 -5.62 -11.01
N ALA A 101 -14.51 -6.65 -11.11
CA ALA A 101 -15.56 -6.74 -12.12
C ALA A 101 -16.63 -7.72 -11.63
N HIS A 102 -17.65 -7.22 -10.93
CA HIS A 102 -19.07 -7.52 -11.14
C HIS A 102 -19.95 -6.71 -10.20
#